data_AF-A0A2V7JSG6-F1
#
_entry.id   AF-A0A2V7JSG6-F1
#
_cell.length_a   1.000
_cell.length_b   1.000
_cell.length_c   1.000
_cell.angle_alpha   90.00
_cell.angle_beta   90.00
_cell.angle_gamma   90.00
#
_symmetry.space_group_name_H-M   'P 1'
#
loop_
_entity.id
_entity.type
_entity.pdbx_description
1 polymer ?
#
loop_
_entity_poly.entity_id
_entity_poly.type
_entity_poly.pdbx_seq_one_letter_code
_entity_poly.pdbx_strand_id
1 'polypeptide(L)'
;MKTMKIASNNRLLVGTAVLTLITAGLYGCKDFLANNAVPQGTLDEGTLSNKVGVEGTLIGAYRTLDCTNNTGAWGCAASNWVWGSVAADDSYKGSTNTDQPPINDIEGRHWSAPDGQDYINQKWTIVYEGISRANATIRLLKKVLASAPTELSAADAKSIEGEAIFLRGYYHFEAYRMWGNVPYYREDDTDFRKANETQAQVVTDLIADFDSAAKLLPNTPRNKGRAGAWTAKAYKGRVQTYAGQFAAAVTTLADVKTNGPYALETSFDHVWTGFKQFSDGPETIFAFQASANDGEPNGNNANFG
;
A
#
# COMPACT_ATOMS: atom_id res chain seq x y z
N MET A 1 -73.57 55.61 -31.09
CA MET A 1 -73.58 54.30 -30.41
C MET A 1 -72.12 53.86 -30.23
N LYS A 2 -71.50 54.10 -29.06
CA LYS A 2 -70.11 53.71 -28.77
C LYS A 2 -70.12 52.36 -28.05
N THR A 3 -69.58 51.34 -28.69
CA THR A 3 -69.39 49.99 -28.14
C THR A 3 -68.27 50.01 -27.09
N MET A 4 -68.62 49.65 -25.85
CA MET A 4 -67.70 49.49 -24.74
C MET A 4 -66.92 48.18 -24.94
N LYS A 5 -65.62 48.26 -25.25
CA LYS A 5 -64.74 47.09 -25.31
C LYS A 5 -64.53 46.56 -23.89
N ILE A 6 -65.11 45.40 -23.58
CA ILE A 6 -64.79 44.63 -22.38
C ILE A 6 -63.35 44.12 -22.55
N ALA A 7 -62.41 44.75 -21.85
CA ALA A 7 -61.05 44.23 -21.74
C ALA A 7 -61.13 42.88 -21.00
N SER A 8 -60.64 41.80 -21.62
CA SER A 8 -60.70 40.47 -21.00
C SER A 8 -59.74 40.42 -19.81
N ASN A 9 -60.29 40.30 -18.60
CA ASN A 9 -59.55 40.14 -17.34
C ASN A 9 -58.58 38.93 -17.35
N ASN A 10 -58.73 38.03 -18.32
CA ASN A 10 -57.87 36.86 -18.53
C ASN A 10 -56.43 37.23 -18.91
N ARG A 11 -56.19 38.36 -19.59
CA ARG A 11 -54.83 38.77 -19.98
C ARG A 11 -53.98 39.23 -18.79
N LEU A 12 -54.61 39.90 -17.82
CA LEU A 12 -53.94 40.32 -16.59
C LEU A 12 -53.65 39.10 -15.70
N LEU A 13 -54.61 38.18 -15.57
CA LEU A 13 -54.44 36.92 -14.82
C LEU A 13 -53.33 36.03 -15.40
N VAL A 14 -53.26 35.90 -16.74
CA VAL A 14 -52.18 35.14 -17.41
C VAL A 14 -50.83 35.84 -17.22
N GLY A 15 -50.79 37.17 -17.33
CA GLY A 15 -49.56 37.93 -17.10
C GLY A 15 -49.03 37.78 -15.67
N THR A 16 -49.91 37.87 -14.66
CA THR A 16 -49.55 37.65 -13.26
C THR A 16 -49.10 36.21 -13.04
N ALA A 17 -49.82 35.20 -13.55
CA ALA A 17 -49.44 33.79 -13.38
C ALA A 17 -48.07 33.47 -14.00
N VAL A 18 -47.76 34.03 -15.18
CA VAL A 18 -46.44 33.87 -15.81
C VAL A 18 -45.35 34.55 -15.00
N LEU A 19 -45.60 35.75 -14.46
CA LEU A 19 -44.62 36.45 -13.62
C LEU A 19 -44.37 35.74 -12.29
N THR A 20 -45.40 35.12 -11.69
CA THR A 20 -45.27 34.30 -10.48
C THR A 20 -44.51 32.99 -10.75
N LEU A 21 -44.73 32.36 -11.91
CA LEU A 21 -43.98 31.17 -12.33
C LEU A 21 -42.50 31.48 -12.60
N ILE A 22 -42.21 32.63 -13.21
CA ILE A 22 -40.82 33.07 -13.47
C ILE A 22 -40.11 33.41 -12.16
N THR A 23 -40.79 34.09 -11.23
CA THR A 23 -40.20 34.39 -9.91
C THR A 23 -40.02 33.13 -9.06
N ALA A 24 -40.95 32.17 -9.10
CA ALA A 24 -40.79 30.87 -8.44
C ALA A 24 -39.61 30.05 -9.01
N GLY A 25 -39.34 30.14 -10.32
CA GLY A 25 -38.18 29.49 -10.94
C GLY A 25 -36.83 30.09 -10.50
N LEU A 26 -36.80 31.36 -10.11
CA LEU A 26 -35.59 32.05 -9.64
C LEU A 26 -35.28 31.79 -8.15
N TYR A 27 -36.26 31.29 -7.38
CA TYR A 27 -36.10 30.83 -5.98
C TYR A 27 -35.96 29.30 -5.87
N GLY A 28 -35.62 28.61 -6.96
CA GLY A 28 -35.31 27.18 -6.94
C GLY A 28 -34.15 26.86 -5.97
N CYS A 29 -34.28 25.76 -5.23
CA CYS A 29 -33.37 25.30 -4.17
C CYS A 29 -31.91 25.20 -4.66
N LYS A 30 -31.13 26.26 -4.50
CA LYS A 30 -29.67 26.23 -4.76
C LYS A 30 -28.95 25.23 -3.85
N ASP A 31 -29.50 24.97 -2.66
CA ASP A 31 -28.93 24.05 -1.68
C ASP A 31 -29.38 22.58 -1.83
N PHE A 32 -30.27 22.26 -2.78
CA PHE A 32 -30.67 20.86 -2.99
C PHE A 32 -29.52 20.02 -3.56
N LEU A 33 -28.68 20.62 -4.41
CA LEU A 33 -27.45 20.01 -4.93
C LEU A 33 -26.21 20.34 -4.09
N ALA A 34 -26.26 21.39 -3.25
CA ALA A 34 -25.16 21.76 -2.35
C ALA A 34 -25.23 21.05 -0.98
N ASN A 35 -26.38 20.45 -0.64
CA ASN A 35 -26.48 19.41 0.37
C ASN A 35 -25.76 18.17 -0.15
N ASN A 36 -24.43 18.20 -0.08
CA ASN A 36 -23.55 17.05 -0.17
C ASN A 36 -23.90 16.11 0.99
N ALA A 37 -25.00 15.36 0.86
CA ALA A 37 -25.24 14.21 1.69
C ALA A 37 -23.98 13.35 1.54
N VAL A 38 -23.13 13.34 2.58
CA VAL A 38 -21.90 12.56 2.59
C VAL A 38 -22.32 11.15 2.23
N PRO A 39 -21.76 10.55 1.16
CA PRO A 39 -22.26 9.28 0.67
C PRO A 39 -22.14 8.27 1.81
N GLN A 40 -23.27 7.75 2.26
CA GLN A 40 -23.33 6.87 3.41
C GLN A 40 -22.55 5.60 3.10
N GLY A 41 -21.68 5.17 4.03
CA GLY A 41 -20.81 4.03 3.83
C GLY A 41 -19.60 4.28 2.92
N THR A 42 -19.31 5.53 2.56
CA THR A 42 -18.05 5.88 1.88
C THR A 42 -17.08 6.54 2.84
N LEU A 43 -15.80 6.25 2.67
CA LEU A 43 -14.72 6.96 3.35
C LEU A 43 -14.36 8.16 2.48
N ASP A 44 -14.73 9.36 2.93
CA ASP A 44 -14.27 10.60 2.32
C ASP A 44 -13.01 11.12 3.02
N GLU A 45 -12.33 12.05 2.37
CA GLU A 45 -11.06 12.60 2.87
C GLU A 45 -11.25 13.32 4.21
N GLY A 46 -12.42 13.90 4.46
CA GLY A 46 -12.78 14.53 5.73
C GLY A 46 -12.87 13.52 6.89
N THR A 47 -13.49 12.38 6.64
CA THR A 47 -13.67 11.29 7.62
C THR A 47 -12.35 10.59 7.96
N LEU A 48 -11.41 10.52 7.00
CA LEU A 48 -10.09 9.94 7.20
C LEU A 48 -9.07 10.89 7.86
N SER A 49 -9.39 12.19 7.96
CA SER A 49 -8.46 13.20 8.50
C SER A 49 -8.39 13.21 10.03
N ASN A 50 -8.18 12.05 10.64
CA ASN A 50 -7.98 11.84 12.08
C ASN A 50 -7.00 10.67 12.32
N LYS A 51 -6.65 10.42 13.59
CA LYS A 51 -5.72 9.35 13.97
C LYS A 51 -6.16 7.97 13.47
N VAL A 52 -7.46 7.68 13.53
CA VAL A 52 -8.02 6.38 13.09
C VAL A 52 -7.88 6.21 11.57
N GLY A 53 -8.17 7.25 10.81
CA GLY A 53 -8.03 7.23 9.35
C GLY A 53 -6.57 7.07 8.92
N VAL A 54 -5.65 7.80 9.53
CA VAL A 54 -4.21 7.66 9.26
C VAL A 54 -3.73 6.24 9.56
N GLU A 55 -4.03 5.68 10.73
CA GLU A 55 -3.69 4.29 11.06
C GLU A 55 -4.36 3.29 10.12
N GLY A 56 -5.61 3.51 9.75
CA GLY A 56 -6.34 2.67 8.80
C GLY A 56 -5.66 2.63 7.43
N THR A 57 -5.19 3.77 6.92
CA THR A 57 -4.42 3.79 5.67
C THR A 57 -3.09 3.06 5.79
N LEU A 58 -2.39 3.20 6.94
CA LEU A 58 -1.13 2.50 7.19
C LEU A 58 -1.34 0.98 7.24
N ILE A 59 -2.39 0.52 7.93
CA ILE A 59 -2.80 -0.90 7.93
C ILE A 59 -3.10 -1.35 6.50
N GLY A 60 -3.79 -0.51 5.71
CA GLY A 60 -4.04 -0.76 4.30
C GLY A 60 -2.77 -0.88 3.46
N ALA A 61 -1.69 -0.17 3.80
CA ALA A 61 -0.38 -0.34 3.18
C ALA A 61 0.28 -1.67 3.61
N TYR A 62 0.28 -2.01 4.92
CA TYR A 62 0.77 -3.31 5.40
C TYR A 62 0.04 -4.49 4.77
N ARG A 63 -1.27 -4.35 4.54
CA ARG A 63 -2.12 -5.37 3.90
C ARG A 63 -1.65 -5.73 2.49
N THR A 64 -0.85 -4.90 1.83
CA THR A 64 -0.34 -5.19 0.49
C THR A 64 0.85 -6.17 0.53
N LEU A 65 1.42 -6.46 1.70
CA LEU A 65 2.54 -7.40 1.84
C LEU A 65 2.23 -8.83 1.38
N ASP A 66 0.99 -9.30 1.57
CA ASP A 66 0.56 -10.66 1.22
C ASP A 66 -0.24 -10.76 -0.07
N CYS A 67 -0.20 -9.71 -0.89
CA CYS A 67 -0.87 -9.63 -2.19
C CYS A 67 -2.38 -9.95 -2.18
N THR A 68 -3.05 -9.68 -1.08
CA THR A 68 -4.50 -9.80 -1.02
C THR A 68 -5.15 -8.55 -1.59
N ASN A 69 -5.24 -8.53 -2.90
CA ASN A 69 -6.19 -7.70 -3.63
C ASN A 69 -7.08 -8.62 -4.48
N ASN A 70 -8.03 -8.06 -5.22
CA ASN A 70 -8.98 -8.80 -6.04
C ASN A 70 -8.34 -9.56 -7.23
N THR A 71 -7.00 -9.64 -7.30
CA THR A 71 -6.21 -10.35 -8.32
C THR A 71 -5.38 -11.52 -7.75
N GLY A 72 -5.59 -11.87 -6.47
CA GLY A 72 -4.80 -12.83 -5.70
C GLY A 72 -4.39 -14.10 -6.47
N ALA A 73 -3.09 -14.17 -6.77
CA ALA A 73 -2.46 -15.28 -7.48
C ALA A 73 -0.98 -15.41 -7.06
N TRP A 74 -0.36 -16.54 -7.43
CA TRP A 74 1.02 -16.88 -7.03
C TRP A 74 2.08 -15.92 -7.58
N GLY A 75 1.75 -15.12 -8.60
CA GLY A 75 2.65 -14.11 -9.18
C GLY A 75 3.04 -12.99 -8.23
N CYS A 76 2.37 -12.85 -7.08
CA CYS A 76 2.64 -11.78 -6.14
C CYS A 76 2.65 -12.20 -4.66
N ALA A 77 2.47 -13.49 -4.38
CA ALA A 77 2.41 -14.06 -3.04
C ALA A 77 3.61 -13.67 -2.16
N ALA A 78 3.37 -13.51 -0.85
CA ALA A 78 4.41 -13.14 0.12
C ALA A 78 5.51 -14.19 0.24
N SER A 79 5.17 -15.47 0.05
CA SER A 79 6.13 -16.59 0.00
C SER A 79 7.26 -16.35 -1.01
N ASN A 80 6.95 -15.57 -2.05
CA ASN A 80 7.80 -15.37 -3.21
C ASN A 80 8.21 -16.70 -3.85
N TRP A 81 7.43 -17.77 -3.68
CA TRP A 81 7.76 -19.13 -4.13
C TRP A 81 8.08 -19.18 -5.63
N VAL A 82 7.26 -18.52 -6.46
CA VAL A 82 7.45 -18.47 -7.92
C VAL A 82 8.78 -17.80 -8.29
N TRP A 83 9.11 -16.67 -7.68
CA TRP A 83 10.27 -15.86 -8.09
C TRP A 83 11.56 -16.22 -7.36
N GLY A 84 11.44 -16.71 -6.13
CA GLY A 84 12.56 -16.99 -5.24
C GLY A 84 12.93 -18.47 -5.15
N SER A 85 12.04 -19.38 -5.57
CA SER A 85 12.30 -20.81 -5.58
C SER A 85 12.18 -21.42 -6.98
N VAL A 86 11.02 -21.28 -7.64
CA VAL A 86 10.83 -21.87 -8.98
C VAL A 86 11.78 -21.26 -10.00
N ALA A 87 11.83 -19.94 -10.12
CA ALA A 87 12.76 -19.26 -11.02
C ALA A 87 14.25 -19.46 -10.64
N ALA A 88 14.52 -19.91 -9.40
CA ALA A 88 15.85 -20.18 -8.88
C ALA A 88 16.28 -21.66 -9.05
N ASP A 89 15.44 -22.52 -9.64
CA ASP A 89 15.62 -23.98 -9.73
C ASP A 89 15.67 -24.71 -8.36
N ASP A 90 15.15 -24.10 -7.28
CA ASP A 90 15.03 -24.75 -5.96
C ASP A 90 13.75 -25.62 -5.85
N SER A 91 12.74 -25.34 -6.67
CA SER A 91 11.53 -26.15 -6.76
C SER A 91 10.95 -26.17 -8.18
N TYR A 92 10.23 -27.23 -8.51
CA TYR A 92 9.41 -27.28 -9.72
C TYR A 92 7.97 -26.88 -9.40
N LYS A 93 7.21 -26.43 -10.40
CA LYS A 93 5.77 -26.12 -10.22
C LYS A 93 4.99 -27.28 -9.58
N GLY A 94 5.34 -28.52 -9.92
CA GLY A 94 4.84 -29.72 -9.21
C GLY A 94 3.38 -30.11 -9.47
N SER A 95 2.71 -29.52 -10.47
CA SER A 95 1.31 -29.81 -10.84
C SER A 95 1.16 -30.17 -12.33
N THR A 96 -0.07 -30.30 -12.84
CA THR A 96 -0.37 -30.57 -14.26
C THR A 96 -0.09 -29.36 -15.15
N ASN A 97 0.09 -29.55 -16.46
CA ASN A 97 0.43 -28.46 -17.38
C ASN A 97 -0.60 -27.31 -17.39
N THR A 98 -1.89 -27.62 -17.19
CA THR A 98 -3.00 -26.65 -17.23
C THR A 98 -3.22 -25.88 -15.93
N ASP A 99 -2.61 -26.32 -14.83
CA ASP A 99 -2.71 -25.64 -13.53
C ASP A 99 -1.60 -24.59 -13.40
N GLN A 100 -1.98 -23.36 -13.06
CA GLN A 100 -1.12 -22.17 -13.06
C GLN A 100 -0.12 -22.13 -14.25
N PRO A 101 -0.60 -22.06 -15.50
CA PRO A 101 0.26 -22.01 -16.69
C PRO A 101 1.39 -20.96 -16.65
N PRO A 102 1.19 -19.75 -16.07
CA PRO A 102 2.26 -18.75 -15.96
C PRO A 102 3.55 -19.25 -15.30
N ILE A 103 3.45 -20.20 -14.36
CA ILE A 103 4.61 -20.73 -13.65
C ILE A 103 5.49 -21.58 -14.57
N ASN A 104 4.90 -22.29 -15.56
CA ASN A 104 5.69 -23.05 -16.55
C ASN A 104 6.56 -22.10 -17.39
N ASP A 105 6.01 -20.95 -17.79
CA ASP A 105 6.75 -19.95 -18.55
C ASP A 105 7.88 -19.34 -17.72
N ILE A 106 7.64 -19.08 -16.43
CA ILE A 106 8.65 -18.55 -15.52
C ILE A 106 9.78 -19.57 -15.27
N GLU A 107 9.43 -20.82 -15.00
CA GLU A 107 10.37 -21.95 -14.82
C GLU A 107 11.22 -22.16 -16.08
N GLY A 108 10.59 -22.14 -17.26
CA GLY A 108 11.23 -22.21 -18.56
C GLY A 108 11.96 -20.93 -18.99
N ARG A 109 11.87 -19.85 -18.21
CA ARG A 109 12.46 -18.52 -18.49
C ARG A 109 11.93 -17.88 -19.78
N HIS A 110 10.69 -18.20 -20.15
CA HIS A 110 9.94 -17.62 -21.26
C HIS A 110 9.24 -16.31 -20.84
N TRP A 111 10.01 -15.32 -20.38
CA TRP A 111 9.47 -14.07 -19.78
C TRP A 111 8.51 -13.27 -20.65
N SER A 112 8.61 -13.41 -21.98
CA SER A 112 7.76 -12.71 -22.95
C SER A 112 6.54 -13.51 -23.40
N ALA A 113 6.39 -14.75 -22.94
CA ALA A 113 5.22 -15.55 -23.24
C ALA A 113 3.97 -14.97 -22.54
N PRO A 114 2.77 -15.10 -23.14
CA PRO A 114 1.56 -14.44 -22.63
C PRO A 114 1.21 -14.80 -21.19
N ASP A 115 1.35 -16.07 -20.81
CA ASP A 115 1.00 -16.52 -19.46
C ASP A 115 2.04 -16.02 -18.45
N GLY A 116 3.34 -16.14 -18.75
CA GLY A 116 4.40 -15.56 -17.92
C GLY A 116 4.25 -14.05 -17.68
N GLN A 117 3.81 -13.29 -18.70
CA GLN A 117 3.56 -11.85 -18.59
C GLN A 117 2.41 -11.50 -17.63
N ASP A 118 1.42 -12.37 -17.46
CA ASP A 118 0.33 -12.15 -16.49
C ASP A 118 0.89 -12.04 -15.05
N TYR A 119 1.74 -12.97 -14.65
CA TYR A 119 2.34 -12.96 -13.31
C TYR A 119 3.33 -11.81 -13.11
N ILE A 120 4.09 -11.43 -14.14
CA ILE A 120 4.95 -10.24 -14.09
C ILE A 120 4.10 -8.98 -13.86
N ASN A 121 2.96 -8.86 -14.56
CA ASN A 121 2.03 -7.74 -14.40
C ASN A 121 1.36 -7.73 -13.02
N GLN A 122 1.02 -8.90 -12.46
CA GLN A 122 0.50 -9.01 -11.10
C GLN A 122 1.52 -8.50 -10.07
N LYS A 123 2.79 -8.95 -10.18
CA LYS A 123 3.86 -8.46 -9.30
C LYS A 123 4.06 -6.96 -9.43
N TRP A 124 4.05 -6.43 -10.66
CA TRP A 124 4.17 -4.99 -10.89
C TRP A 124 3.02 -4.23 -10.22
N THR A 125 1.79 -4.67 -10.46
CA THR A 125 0.57 -4.03 -9.95
C THR A 125 0.58 -3.96 -8.43
N ILE A 126 0.84 -5.07 -7.73
CA ILE A 126 0.81 -5.07 -6.27
C ILE A 126 1.90 -4.19 -5.67
N VAL A 127 3.09 -4.17 -6.29
CA VAL A 127 4.23 -3.43 -5.78
C VAL A 127 3.96 -1.92 -5.89
N TYR A 128 3.46 -1.44 -7.03
CA TYR A 128 3.10 -0.03 -7.18
C TYR A 128 1.82 0.35 -6.44
N GLU A 129 0.90 -0.58 -6.22
CA GLU A 129 -0.23 -0.39 -5.30
C GLU A 129 0.27 -0.15 -3.87
N GLY A 130 1.23 -0.96 -3.39
CA GLY A 130 1.83 -0.82 -2.07
C GLY A 130 2.58 0.52 -1.91
N ILE A 131 3.34 0.92 -2.92
CA ILE A 131 4.00 2.23 -2.99
C ILE A 131 2.97 3.36 -2.90
N SER A 132 1.89 3.28 -3.67
CA SER A 132 0.82 4.29 -3.69
C SER A 132 0.14 4.41 -2.33
N ARG A 133 -0.18 3.28 -1.68
CA ARG A 133 -0.78 3.23 -0.34
C ARG A 133 0.12 3.83 0.73
N ALA A 134 1.41 3.45 0.74
CA ALA A 134 2.39 4.03 1.65
C ALA A 134 2.51 5.56 1.47
N ASN A 135 2.61 6.03 0.23
CA ASN A 135 2.66 7.45 -0.10
C ASN A 135 1.35 8.17 0.29
N ALA A 136 0.19 7.53 0.15
CA ALA A 136 -1.10 8.07 0.56
C ALA A 136 -1.19 8.25 2.09
N THR A 137 -0.68 7.29 2.86
CA THR A 137 -0.56 7.42 4.33
C THR A 137 0.30 8.62 4.71
N ILE A 138 1.46 8.82 4.06
CA ILE A 138 2.34 9.96 4.35
C ILE A 138 1.63 11.28 4.03
N ARG A 139 0.96 11.39 2.87
CA ARG A 139 0.16 12.59 2.51
C ARG A 139 -0.94 12.87 3.52
N LEU A 140 -1.71 11.85 3.90
CA LEU A 140 -2.81 12.00 4.85
C LEU A 140 -2.29 12.43 6.22
N LEU A 141 -1.21 11.82 6.71
CA LEU A 141 -0.56 12.21 7.96
C LEU A 141 -0.13 13.68 7.92
N LYS A 142 0.58 14.12 6.87
CA LYS A 142 1.00 15.52 6.71
C LYS A 142 -0.19 16.48 6.72
N LYS A 143 -1.29 16.12 6.05
CA LYS A 143 -2.53 16.91 6.05
C LYS A 143 -3.14 17.02 7.44
N VAL A 144 -3.27 15.90 8.15
CA VAL A 144 -3.82 15.87 9.52
C VAL A 144 -2.99 16.71 10.47
N LEU A 145 -1.66 16.60 10.42
CA LEU A 145 -0.78 17.40 11.27
C LEU A 145 -0.85 18.90 10.95
N ALA A 146 -1.14 19.27 9.70
CA ALA A 146 -1.33 20.66 9.32
C ALA A 146 -2.68 21.23 9.79
N SER A 147 -3.77 20.44 9.71
CA SER A 147 -5.12 20.89 10.09
C SER A 147 -5.43 20.73 11.58
N ALA A 148 -4.87 19.70 12.22
CA ALA A 148 -5.09 19.34 13.61
C ALA A 148 -3.78 18.86 14.27
N PRO A 149 -2.84 19.77 14.60
CA PRO A 149 -1.50 19.42 15.08
C PRO A 149 -1.46 18.58 16.37
N THR A 150 -2.55 18.53 17.12
CA THR A 150 -2.68 17.78 18.39
C THR A 150 -3.40 16.43 18.25
N GLU A 151 -3.87 16.09 17.04
CA GLU A 151 -4.59 14.84 16.75
C GLU A 151 -3.72 13.60 16.97
N LEU A 152 -2.42 13.70 16.68
CA LEU A 152 -1.44 12.66 16.94
C LEU A 152 -0.31 13.20 17.82
N SER A 153 0.19 12.36 18.73
CA SER A 153 1.43 12.67 19.43
C SER A 153 2.59 12.73 18.44
N ALA A 154 3.62 13.53 18.73
CA ALA A 154 4.81 13.60 17.88
C ALA A 154 5.52 12.24 17.73
N ALA A 155 5.42 11.37 18.74
CA ALA A 155 5.97 10.01 18.68
C ALA A 155 5.15 9.11 17.75
N ASP A 156 3.82 9.12 17.86
CA ASP A 156 2.94 8.35 16.96
C ASP A 156 3.10 8.81 15.51
N ALA A 157 3.10 10.13 15.28
CA ALA A 157 3.27 10.70 13.95
C ALA A 157 4.59 10.25 13.30
N LYS A 158 5.71 10.35 14.03
CA LYS A 158 7.02 9.86 13.55
C LYS A 158 7.00 8.36 13.27
N SER A 159 6.43 7.54 14.16
CA SER A 159 6.40 6.10 13.96
C SER A 159 5.56 5.73 12.73
N ILE A 160 4.39 6.35 12.55
CA ILE A 160 3.53 6.12 11.38
C ILE A 160 4.24 6.53 10.08
N GLU A 161 4.88 7.70 10.07
CA GLU A 161 5.67 8.15 8.92
C GLU A 161 6.83 7.20 8.61
N GLY A 162 7.56 6.77 9.64
CA GLY A 162 8.65 5.80 9.51
C GLY A 162 8.20 4.44 8.97
N GLU A 163 7.04 3.94 9.42
CA GLU A 163 6.47 2.68 8.92
C GLU A 163 6.03 2.81 7.46
N ALA A 164 5.40 3.92 7.09
CA ALA A 164 5.00 4.17 5.71
C ALA A 164 6.21 4.32 4.77
N ILE A 165 7.27 5.04 5.19
CA ILE A 165 8.51 5.14 4.42
C ILE A 165 9.20 3.78 4.30
N PHE A 166 9.24 2.98 5.38
CA PHE A 166 9.76 1.62 5.33
C PHE A 166 9.02 0.77 4.30
N LEU A 167 7.68 0.81 4.31
CA LEU A 167 6.85 0.06 3.35
C LEU A 167 7.08 0.54 1.92
N ARG A 168 7.18 1.84 1.68
CA ARG A 168 7.57 2.38 0.37
C ARG A 168 8.92 1.81 -0.10
N GLY A 169 9.92 1.82 0.77
CA GLY A 169 11.23 1.24 0.49
C GLY A 169 11.16 -0.27 0.25
N TYR A 170 10.36 -1.00 1.04
CA TYR A 170 10.12 -2.44 0.85
C TYR A 170 9.57 -2.72 -0.55
N TYR A 171 8.50 -2.03 -0.96
CA TYR A 171 7.89 -2.25 -2.27
C TYR A 171 8.79 -1.83 -3.42
N HIS A 172 9.51 -0.71 -3.33
CA HIS A 172 10.52 -0.39 -4.35
C HIS A 172 11.65 -1.41 -4.39
N PHE A 173 12.00 -2.04 -3.25
CA PHE A 173 13.00 -3.10 -3.24
C PHE A 173 12.49 -4.37 -3.91
N GLU A 174 11.21 -4.72 -3.74
CA GLU A 174 10.55 -5.76 -4.54
C GLU A 174 10.66 -5.46 -6.04
N ALA A 175 10.40 -4.21 -6.45
CA ALA A 175 10.53 -3.79 -7.84
C ALA A 175 11.98 -3.87 -8.36
N TYR A 176 12.93 -3.40 -7.56
CA TYR A 176 14.35 -3.43 -7.89
C TYR A 176 14.85 -4.86 -8.13
N ARG A 177 14.45 -5.82 -7.31
CA ARG A 177 14.86 -7.23 -7.47
C ARG A 177 14.30 -7.89 -8.74
N MET A 178 13.14 -7.45 -9.18
CA MET A 178 12.48 -7.99 -10.38
C MET A 178 13.01 -7.35 -11.67
N TRP A 179 13.15 -6.02 -11.70
CA TRP A 179 13.39 -5.27 -12.95
C TRP A 179 14.68 -4.43 -12.95
N GLY A 180 15.31 -4.21 -11.80
CA GLY A 180 16.48 -3.35 -11.65
C GLY A 180 16.16 -1.87 -11.86
N ASN A 181 15.96 -1.47 -13.11
CA ASN A 181 15.62 -0.10 -13.50
C ASN A 181 14.11 0.13 -13.40
N VAL A 182 13.67 0.94 -12.44
CA VAL A 182 12.26 1.19 -12.14
C VAL A 182 12.02 2.68 -11.84
N PRO A 183 10.84 3.24 -12.10
CA PRO A 183 10.50 4.58 -11.60
C PRO A 183 10.36 4.55 -10.07
N TYR A 184 10.95 5.54 -9.39
CA TYR A 184 10.81 5.68 -7.94
C TYR A 184 9.74 6.73 -7.62
N TYR A 185 8.69 6.37 -6.89
CA TYR A 185 7.60 7.29 -6.55
C TYR A 185 7.58 7.68 -5.08
N ARG A 186 7.48 8.97 -4.81
CA ARG A 186 7.36 9.59 -3.49
C ARG A 186 5.99 10.23 -3.31
N GLU A 187 5.69 10.65 -2.09
CA GLU A 187 4.37 11.15 -1.72
C GLU A 187 4.00 12.47 -2.39
N ASP A 188 4.99 13.24 -2.83
CA ASP A 188 4.91 14.54 -3.48
C ASP A 188 4.91 14.45 -5.02
N ASP A 189 5.12 13.27 -5.60
CA ASP A 189 5.01 13.08 -7.04
C ASP A 189 3.55 13.25 -7.50
N THR A 190 3.34 14.17 -8.44
CA THR A 190 2.03 14.46 -9.05
C THR A 190 1.90 13.98 -10.50
N ASP A 191 3.02 13.67 -11.16
CA ASP A 191 3.03 13.10 -12.51
C ASP A 191 3.51 11.65 -12.44
N PHE A 192 2.64 10.73 -12.85
CA PHE A 192 2.92 9.28 -12.86
C PHE A 192 3.59 8.81 -14.15
N ARG A 193 4.02 9.73 -15.03
CA ARG A 193 4.80 9.42 -16.23
C ARG A 193 6.29 9.63 -15.96
N LYS A 194 6.82 8.94 -14.94
CA LYS A 194 8.26 8.98 -14.62
C LYS A 194 9.02 7.98 -15.48
N ALA A 195 10.20 8.39 -15.93
CA ALA A 195 11.15 7.46 -16.53
C ALA A 195 11.72 6.52 -15.46
N ASN A 196 12.17 5.35 -15.89
CA ASN A 196 12.86 4.43 -14.99
C ASN A 196 14.20 5.04 -14.56
N GLU A 197 14.48 4.95 -13.27
CA GLU A 197 15.76 5.33 -12.73
C GLU A 197 16.82 4.25 -13.02
N THR A 198 18.09 4.64 -12.96
CA THR A 198 19.18 3.67 -13.01
C THR A 198 19.21 2.82 -11.75
N GLN A 199 19.71 1.59 -11.81
CA GLN A 199 19.87 0.74 -10.62
C GLN A 199 20.64 1.43 -9.48
N ALA A 200 21.68 2.18 -9.80
CA ALA A 200 22.46 2.92 -8.80
C ALA A 200 21.62 4.00 -8.11
N GLN A 201 20.74 4.67 -8.86
CA GLN A 201 19.83 5.67 -8.32
C GLN A 201 18.75 5.02 -7.45
N VAL A 202 18.10 3.95 -7.94
CA VAL A 202 17.13 3.17 -7.16
C VAL A 202 17.73 2.69 -5.83
N VAL A 203 18.96 2.16 -5.84
CA VAL A 203 19.67 1.74 -4.62
C VAL A 203 19.92 2.92 -3.67
N THR A 204 20.27 4.09 -4.21
CA THR A 204 20.47 5.31 -3.40
C THR A 204 19.17 5.72 -2.72
N ASP A 205 18.06 5.74 -3.45
CA ASP A 205 16.75 6.10 -2.94
C ASP A 205 16.21 5.08 -1.93
N LEU A 206 16.45 3.78 -2.16
CA LEU A 206 16.14 2.72 -1.20
C LEU A 206 16.89 2.89 0.12
N ILE A 207 18.20 3.14 0.06
CA ILE A 207 19.00 3.38 1.27
C ILE A 207 18.49 4.62 2.02
N ALA A 208 18.13 5.68 1.29
CA ALA A 208 17.59 6.90 1.90
C ALA A 208 16.24 6.66 2.60
N ASP A 209 15.35 5.88 2.01
CA ASP A 209 14.08 5.50 2.64
C ASP A 209 14.33 4.66 3.90
N PHE A 210 15.19 3.64 3.84
CA PHE A 210 15.47 2.80 5.01
C PHE A 210 16.20 3.56 6.13
N ASP A 211 17.10 4.49 5.80
CA ASP A 211 17.74 5.36 6.80
C ASP A 211 16.74 6.33 7.45
N SER A 212 15.84 6.91 6.65
CA SER A 212 14.80 7.81 7.15
C SER A 212 13.81 7.05 8.04
N ALA A 213 13.38 5.87 7.63
CA ALA A 213 12.53 5.00 8.43
C ALA A 213 13.23 4.62 9.75
N ALA A 214 14.48 4.16 9.71
CA ALA A 214 15.22 3.79 10.91
C ALA A 214 15.37 4.93 11.93
N LYS A 215 15.47 6.19 11.45
CA LYS A 215 15.54 7.38 12.30
C LYS A 215 14.21 7.73 12.98
N LEU A 216 13.09 7.43 12.31
CA LEU A 216 11.74 7.80 12.77
C LEU A 216 11.10 6.70 13.62
N LEU A 217 11.45 5.44 13.36
CA LEU A 217 10.88 4.28 14.02
C LEU A 217 11.45 4.09 15.44
N PRO A 218 10.63 3.58 16.39
CA PRO A 218 11.15 3.09 17.66
C PRO A 218 11.95 1.79 17.47
N ASN A 219 12.88 1.51 18.39
CA ASN A 219 13.61 0.24 18.41
C ASN A 219 12.68 -0.96 18.60
N THR A 220 11.73 -0.83 19.52
CA THR A 220 10.65 -1.80 19.72
C THR A 220 9.46 -1.38 18.86
N PRO A 221 9.01 -2.21 17.90
CA PRO A 221 7.83 -1.91 17.10
C PRO A 221 6.59 -1.67 17.96
N ARG A 222 5.67 -0.81 17.49
CA ARG A 222 4.44 -0.48 18.24
C ARG A 222 3.53 -1.69 18.45
N ASN A 223 3.52 -2.63 17.52
CA ASN A 223 2.84 -3.91 17.60
C ASN A 223 3.67 -4.98 16.86
N LYS A 224 3.43 -6.26 17.18
CA LYS A 224 3.98 -7.39 16.41
C LYS A 224 3.57 -7.26 14.92
N GLY A 225 4.47 -7.67 14.03
CA GLY A 225 4.30 -7.54 12.58
C GLY A 225 4.55 -6.14 12.00
N ARG A 226 4.72 -5.10 12.82
CA ARG A 226 5.11 -3.76 12.35
C ARG A 226 6.62 -3.61 12.28
N ALA A 227 7.07 -2.70 11.42
CA ALA A 227 8.49 -2.41 11.28
C ALA A 227 9.01 -1.58 12.46
N GLY A 228 10.18 -1.93 12.98
CA GLY A 228 10.96 -1.11 13.91
C GLY A 228 12.23 -0.55 13.28
N ALA A 229 12.99 0.23 14.04
CA ALA A 229 14.25 0.81 13.57
C ALA A 229 15.24 -0.28 13.10
N TRP A 230 15.31 -1.39 13.84
CA TRP A 230 16.15 -2.54 13.49
C TRP A 230 15.68 -3.27 12.24
N THR A 231 14.37 -3.34 12.00
CA THR A 231 13.79 -3.88 10.76
C THR A 231 14.25 -3.04 9.56
N ALA A 232 14.12 -1.72 9.62
CA ALA A 232 14.55 -0.83 8.54
C ALA A 232 16.07 -0.94 8.29
N LYS A 233 16.87 -1.04 9.35
CA LYS A 233 18.33 -1.24 9.24
C LYS A 233 18.70 -2.58 8.61
N ALA A 234 18.01 -3.66 8.97
CA ALA A 234 18.22 -4.97 8.36
C ALA A 234 17.91 -4.95 6.85
N TYR A 235 16.82 -4.29 6.45
CA TYR A 235 16.48 -4.11 5.03
C TYR A 235 17.49 -3.25 4.28
N LYS A 236 18.03 -2.19 4.89
CA LYS A 236 19.16 -1.44 4.31
C LYS A 236 20.36 -2.35 4.02
N GLY A 237 20.75 -3.20 4.98
CA GLY A 237 21.84 -4.15 4.78
C GLY A 237 21.54 -5.17 3.68
N ARG A 238 20.28 -5.60 3.56
CA ARG A 238 19.81 -6.46 2.48
C ARG A 238 19.93 -5.78 1.11
N VAL A 239 19.50 -4.53 0.96
CA VAL A 239 19.69 -3.75 -0.28
C VAL A 239 21.15 -3.61 -0.63
N GLN A 240 22.00 -3.25 0.34
CA GLN A 240 23.44 -3.13 0.14
C GLN A 240 24.06 -4.45 -0.37
N THR A 241 23.57 -5.58 0.12
CA THR A 241 24.01 -6.91 -0.34
C THR A 241 23.60 -7.16 -1.79
N TYR A 242 22.34 -6.92 -2.14
CA TYR A 242 21.85 -7.07 -3.51
C TYR A 242 22.58 -6.14 -4.50
N ALA A 243 22.94 -4.94 -4.06
CA ALA A 243 23.67 -3.96 -4.86
C ALA A 243 25.18 -4.23 -4.95
N GLY A 244 25.70 -5.31 -4.35
CA GLY A 244 27.13 -5.63 -4.33
C GLY A 244 27.98 -4.73 -3.43
N GLN A 245 27.36 -3.92 -2.56
CA GLN A 245 28.03 -3.00 -1.63
C GLN A 245 28.47 -3.74 -0.34
N PHE A 246 29.24 -4.82 -0.49
CA PHE A 246 29.51 -5.76 0.60
C PHE A 246 30.18 -5.14 1.83
N ALA A 247 31.10 -4.19 1.66
CA ALA A 247 31.76 -3.52 2.78
C ALA A 247 30.75 -2.72 3.65
N ALA A 248 29.82 -2.02 2.99
CA ALA A 248 28.75 -1.30 3.68
C ALA A 248 27.74 -2.28 4.31
N ALA A 249 27.38 -3.35 3.59
CA ALA A 249 26.48 -4.39 4.07
C ALA A 249 27.00 -5.06 5.34
N VAL A 250 28.29 -5.43 5.39
CA VAL A 250 28.95 -6.01 6.57
C VAL A 250 28.84 -5.06 7.75
N THR A 251 29.11 -3.77 7.56
CA THR A 251 29.00 -2.77 8.63
C THR A 251 27.57 -2.67 9.16
N THR A 252 26.59 -2.54 8.26
CA THR A 252 25.17 -2.40 8.63
C THR A 252 24.64 -3.65 9.33
N LEU A 253 24.89 -4.84 8.78
CA LEU A 253 24.36 -6.11 9.28
C LEU A 253 25.09 -6.59 10.54
N ALA A 254 26.39 -6.29 10.70
CA ALA A 254 27.11 -6.57 11.95
C ALA A 254 26.49 -5.81 13.13
N ASP A 255 26.03 -4.57 12.90
CA ASP A 255 25.34 -3.81 13.94
C ASP A 255 23.97 -4.40 14.28
N VAL A 256 23.18 -4.81 13.27
CA VAL A 256 21.90 -5.53 13.50
C VAL A 256 22.13 -6.80 14.31
N LYS A 257 23.17 -7.58 13.97
CA LYS A 257 23.53 -8.80 14.70
C LYS A 257 23.96 -8.55 16.14
N THR A 258 24.71 -7.48 16.39
CA THR A 258 25.34 -7.22 17.69
C THR A 258 24.40 -6.46 18.63
N ASN A 259 23.65 -5.51 18.11
CA ASN A 259 22.88 -4.55 18.89
C ASN A 259 21.36 -4.64 18.67
N GLY A 260 20.91 -5.42 17.68
CA GLY A 260 19.50 -5.69 17.45
C GLY A 260 18.91 -6.67 18.48
N PRO A 261 17.58 -6.70 18.65
CA PRO A 261 16.89 -7.53 19.65
C PRO A 261 16.70 -9.00 19.20
N TYR A 262 17.41 -9.44 18.17
CA TYR A 262 17.19 -10.73 17.51
C TYR A 262 18.17 -11.79 17.99
N ALA A 263 17.74 -13.04 17.98
CA ALA A 263 18.58 -14.19 18.32
C ALA A 263 18.18 -15.39 17.45
N LEU A 264 19.07 -16.39 17.36
CA LEU A 264 18.72 -17.65 16.72
C LEU A 264 17.71 -18.42 17.57
N GLU A 265 16.83 -19.16 16.90
CA GLU A 265 15.92 -20.10 17.51
C GLU A 265 16.70 -21.24 18.16
N THR A 266 16.12 -21.85 19.19
CA THR A 266 16.72 -23.01 19.84
C THR A 266 16.62 -24.27 18.98
N SER A 267 15.70 -24.28 18.01
CA SER A 267 15.49 -25.40 17.09
C SER A 267 14.94 -24.92 15.75
N PHE A 268 15.37 -25.58 14.67
CA PHE A 268 14.98 -25.22 13.31
C PHE A 268 13.47 -25.36 13.06
N ASP A 269 12.81 -26.33 13.70
CA ASP A 269 11.36 -26.54 13.56
C ASP A 269 10.52 -25.42 14.19
N HIS A 270 11.09 -24.56 15.03
CA HIS A 270 10.39 -23.38 15.54
C HIS A 270 10.21 -22.31 14.45
N VAL A 271 11.11 -22.26 13.46
CA VAL A 271 11.04 -21.29 12.37
C VAL A 271 9.91 -21.64 11.39
N TRP A 272 9.75 -22.93 11.09
CA TRP A 272 8.82 -23.44 10.07
C TRP A 272 7.69 -24.25 10.70
N THR A 273 6.82 -23.56 11.44
CA THR A 273 5.74 -24.21 12.20
C THR A 273 4.41 -23.47 12.16
N GLY A 274 3.32 -24.23 12.23
CA GLY A 274 1.96 -23.72 12.43
C GLY A 274 1.59 -23.51 13.91
N PHE A 275 2.49 -23.83 14.86
CA PHE A 275 2.19 -23.68 16.28
C PHE A 275 2.34 -22.22 16.72
N LYS A 276 1.21 -21.61 17.12
CA LYS A 276 1.13 -20.19 17.53
C LYS A 276 2.11 -19.76 18.63
N GLN A 277 2.55 -20.68 19.48
CA GLN A 277 3.50 -20.39 20.55
C GLN A 277 4.91 -20.00 20.05
N PHE A 278 5.25 -20.37 18.81
CA PHE A 278 6.52 -20.04 18.16
C PHE A 278 6.38 -18.92 17.12
N SER A 279 5.18 -18.35 16.95
CA SER A 279 4.97 -17.22 16.03
C SER A 279 5.73 -15.97 16.47
N ASP A 280 6.35 -15.28 15.51
CA ASP A 280 7.22 -14.13 15.74
C ASP A 280 8.35 -14.43 16.75
N GLY A 281 8.97 -15.60 16.62
CA GLY A 281 10.12 -16.01 17.42
C GLY A 281 11.33 -15.07 17.27
N PRO A 282 12.38 -15.23 18.11
CA PRO A 282 13.56 -14.35 18.15
C PRO A 282 14.30 -14.17 16.81
N GLU A 283 14.16 -15.07 15.84
CA GLU A 283 14.75 -14.92 14.50
C GLU A 283 13.96 -13.98 13.58
N THR A 284 12.69 -13.70 13.89
CA THR A 284 11.79 -12.95 13.03
C THR A 284 12.09 -11.45 13.09
N ILE A 285 12.78 -10.94 12.07
CA ILE A 285 13.01 -9.49 11.89
C ILE A 285 11.76 -8.78 11.36
N PHE A 286 11.07 -9.42 10.41
CA PHE A 286 9.85 -8.93 9.80
C PHE A 286 9.12 -10.09 9.13
N ALA A 287 7.82 -10.20 9.40
CA ALA A 287 6.94 -11.15 8.77
C ALA A 287 5.57 -10.49 8.57
N PHE A 288 4.96 -10.72 7.41
CA PHE A 288 3.54 -10.41 7.25
C PHE A 288 2.74 -11.31 8.21
N GLN A 289 1.62 -10.79 8.70
CA GLN A 289 0.86 -11.46 9.75
C GLN A 289 -0.35 -12.14 9.13
N ALA A 290 -0.17 -13.42 8.77
CA ALA A 290 -1.25 -14.27 8.28
C ALA A 290 -2.25 -14.58 9.40
N SER A 291 -3.52 -14.77 9.04
CA SER A 291 -4.58 -15.12 9.97
C SER A 291 -5.51 -16.20 9.41
N ALA A 292 -5.87 -17.15 10.27
CA ALA A 292 -6.87 -18.18 10.00
C ALA A 292 -7.97 -18.12 11.06
N ASN A 293 -9.21 -18.47 10.67
CA ASN A 293 -10.41 -18.38 11.52
C ASN A 293 -10.68 -16.96 12.06
N ASP A 294 -10.44 -15.94 11.23
CA ASP A 294 -10.62 -14.53 11.57
C ASP A 294 -11.96 -13.94 11.09
N GLY A 295 -12.85 -14.80 10.56
CA GLY A 295 -14.13 -14.40 9.99
C GLY A 295 -14.09 -14.14 8.48
N GLU A 296 -12.92 -14.21 7.83
CA GLU A 296 -12.84 -14.28 6.37
C GLU A 296 -13.25 -15.70 5.89
N PRO A 297 -14.24 -15.83 5.00
CA PRO A 297 -14.87 -17.11 4.72
C PRO A 297 -14.05 -18.06 3.81
N ASN A 298 -13.01 -17.58 3.13
CA ASN A 298 -12.28 -18.32 2.10
C ASN A 298 -10.84 -18.69 2.50
N GLY A 299 -10.40 -18.33 3.72
CA GLY A 299 -9.03 -18.54 4.17
C GLY A 299 -7.99 -17.70 3.43
N ASN A 300 -8.41 -16.63 2.75
CA ASN A 300 -7.51 -15.81 1.92
C ASN A 300 -6.39 -15.14 2.74
N ASN A 301 -6.63 -14.93 4.03
CA ASN A 301 -5.67 -14.31 4.94
C ASN A 301 -4.60 -15.29 5.45
N ALA A 302 -4.70 -16.59 5.10
CA ALA A 302 -3.75 -17.63 5.48
C ALA A 302 -3.11 -18.36 4.28
N ASN A 303 -3.65 -18.22 3.07
CA ASN A 303 -3.35 -19.13 1.95
C ASN A 303 -2.12 -18.79 1.12
N PHE A 304 -1.72 -17.52 1.02
CA PHE A 304 -0.67 -17.08 0.07
C PHE A 304 0.70 -16.81 0.72
N GLY A 305 0.95 -17.49 1.84
CA GLY A 305 2.16 -17.41 2.65
C GLY A 305 3.27 -18.36 2.26
#